data_AF-A0A3A9W7Q0-F1
#
_entry.id   AF-A0A3A9W7Q0-F1
#
_cell.length_a   1.000
_cell.length_b   1.000
_cell.length_c   1.000
_cell.angle_alpha   90.00
_cell.angle_beta   90.00
_cell.angle_gamma   90.00
#
_symmetry.space_group_name_H-M   'P 1'
#
loop_
_entity.id
_entity.type
_entity.pdbx_description
1 polymer ?
#
loop_
_entity_poly.entity_id
_entity_poly.type
_entity_poly.pdbx_seq_one_letter_code
_entity_poly.pdbx_strand_id
1 'polypeptide(L)'
;MENENFVLFKLLIKCLEDKTYSQLEIKQIGTKYYLVIHHQTFSKVFINRFGKRKEYTHIWQITNWLDEAFDIKKDELKIPKL
;
A
#
# COMPACT_ATOMS: atom_id res chain seq x y z
N MET A 1 3.99 -17.61 -18.98
CA MET A 1 4.10 -17.60 -17.51
C MET A 1 3.88 -16.16 -17.05
N GLU A 2 2.77 -15.86 -16.37
CA GLU A 2 2.65 -14.57 -15.68
C GLU A 2 3.74 -14.51 -14.60
N ASN A 3 4.48 -13.42 -14.56
CA ASN A 3 5.49 -13.17 -13.53
C ASN A 3 4.78 -13.10 -12.17
N GLU A 4 5.17 -13.92 -11.20
CA GLU A 4 4.54 -13.99 -9.86
C GLU A 4 4.38 -12.61 -9.21
N ASN A 5 5.33 -11.70 -9.49
CA ASN A 5 5.27 -10.33 -9.00
C ASN A 5 4.11 -9.52 -9.59
N PHE A 6 3.76 -9.77 -10.85
CA PHE A 6 2.64 -9.13 -11.51
C PHE A 6 1.29 -9.62 -10.94
N VAL A 7 1.19 -10.92 -10.65
CA VAL A 7 0.03 -11.52 -9.96
C VAL A 7 -0.13 -10.90 -8.58
N LEU A 8 0.96 -10.79 -7.82
CA LEU A 8 0.93 -10.16 -6.51
C LEU A 8 0.57 -8.67 -6.59
N PHE A 9 1.09 -7.93 -7.56
CA PHE A 9 0.73 -6.53 -7.78
C PHE A 9 -0.78 -6.37 -8.02
N LYS A 10 -1.35 -7.18 -8.93
CA LYS A 10 -2.80 -7.21 -9.18
C LYS A 10 -3.59 -7.53 -7.91
N LEU A 11 -3.15 -8.50 -7.11
CA LEU A 11 -3.82 -8.87 -5.85
C LEU A 11 -3.85 -7.71 -4.86
N LEU A 12 -2.75 -6.98 -4.70
CA LEU A 12 -2.68 -5.83 -3.79
C LEU A 12 -3.51 -4.64 -4.27
N ILE A 13 -3.56 -4.39 -5.59
CA ILE A 13 -4.47 -3.40 -6.17
C ILE A 13 -5.93 -3.79 -5.90
N LYS A 14 -6.31 -5.03 -6.20
CA LYS A 14 -7.66 -5.54 -5.94
C LYS A 14 -8.04 -5.44 -4.46
N CYS A 15 -7.08 -5.65 -3.55
CA CYS A 15 -7.30 -5.47 -2.12
C CYS A 15 -7.70 -4.03 -1.76
N LEU A 16 -7.10 -3.03 -2.42
CA LEU A 16 -7.44 -1.62 -2.24
C LEU A 16 -8.77 -1.27 -2.89
N GLU A 17 -9.01 -1.74 -4.12
CA GLU A 17 -10.26 -1.50 -4.87
C GLU A 17 -11.48 -2.11 -4.17
N ASP A 18 -11.38 -3.36 -3.75
CA ASP A 18 -12.46 -4.09 -3.08
C ASP A 18 -12.53 -3.80 -1.56
N LYS A 19 -11.62 -2.96 -1.05
CA LYS A 19 -11.45 -2.64 0.39
C LYS A 19 -11.45 -3.88 1.30
N THR A 20 -10.75 -4.94 0.89
CA THR A 20 -10.71 -6.23 1.64
C THR A 20 -9.59 -6.29 2.68
N TYR A 21 -8.78 -5.25 2.81
CA TYR A 21 -7.77 -5.12 3.86
C TYR A 21 -8.42 -4.99 5.24
N SER A 22 -7.75 -5.52 6.27
CA SER A 22 -8.11 -5.28 7.67
C SER A 22 -7.52 -3.98 8.21
N GLN A 23 -6.39 -3.53 7.66
CA GLN A 23 -5.74 -2.27 8.02
C GLN A 23 -4.77 -1.82 6.92
N LEU A 24 -4.66 -0.51 6.74
CA LEU A 24 -3.60 0.11 5.96
C LEU A 24 -2.65 0.84 6.89
N GLU A 25 -1.36 0.52 6.80
CA GLU A 25 -0.32 1.16 7.60
C GLU A 25 0.68 1.87 6.69
N ILE A 26 1.02 3.11 7.03
CA ILE A 26 2.19 3.78 6.47
C ILE A 26 3.36 3.50 7.39
N LYS A 27 4.44 2.91 6.85
CA LYS A 27 5.64 2.62 7.62
C LYS A 27 6.82 3.43 7.11
N GLN A 28 7.54 4.08 8.01
CA GLN A 28 8.81 4.73 7.70
C GLN A 28 9.96 3.74 7.88
N ILE A 29 10.84 3.65 6.89
CA ILE A 29 12.10 2.89 6.94
C ILE A 29 13.20 3.81 6.41
N GLY A 30 14.08 4.26 7.30
CA GLY A 30 15.05 5.31 6.97
C GLY A 30 14.34 6.62 6.58
N THR A 31 14.68 7.14 5.41
CA THR A 31 14.09 8.38 4.86
C THR A 31 12.88 8.13 3.93
N LYS A 32 12.44 6.87 3.82
CA LYS A 32 11.38 6.46 2.89
C LYS A 32 10.15 5.96 3.63
N TYR A 33 9.00 6.17 3.01
CA TYR A 33 7.70 5.71 3.46
C TYR A 33 7.15 4.65 2.51
N TYR A 34 6.48 3.66 3.09
CA TYR A 34 5.93 2.53 2.39
C TYR A 34 4.48 2.31 2.84
N LEU A 35 3.61 1.95 1.91
CA LEU A 35 2.30 1.42 2.25
C LEU A 35 2.42 -0.06 2.58
N VAL A 36 1.91 -0.47 3.73
CA VAL A 36 1.74 -1.86 4.13
C VAL A 36 0.25 -2.16 4.15
N ILE A 37 -0.13 -3.21 3.42
CA ILE A 37 -1.51 -3.69 3.35
C ILE A 37 -1.60 -4.91 4.25
N HIS A 38 -2.42 -4.81 5.29
CA HIS A 38 -2.76 -5.93 6.16
C HIS A 38 -4.06 -6.54 5.69
N HIS A 39 -4.03 -7.82 5.39
CA HIS A 39 -5.18 -8.67 5.10
C HIS A 39 -5.28 -9.74 6.19
N GLN A 40 -6.42 -10.43 6.29
CA GLN A 40 -6.63 -11.48 7.29
C GLN A 40 -5.57 -12.60 7.22
N THR A 41 -5.05 -12.87 6.03
CA THR A 41 -4.13 -13.99 5.75
C THR A 41 -2.70 -13.56 5.45
N PHE A 42 -2.43 -12.26 5.26
CA PHE A 42 -1.09 -11.77 4.95
C PHE A 42 -0.91 -10.30 5.32
N SER A 43 0.34 -9.87 5.45
CA SER A 43 0.69 -8.45 5.51
C SER A 43 1.83 -8.19 4.54
N LYS A 44 1.68 -7.23 3.63
CA LYS A 44 2.65 -7.01 2.57
C LYS A 44 2.89 -5.54 2.27
N VAL A 45 4.14 -5.20 2.05
CA VAL A 45 4.53 -3.89 1.49
C VAL A 45 3.99 -3.81 0.07
N PHE A 46 3.35 -2.70 -0.26
CA PHE A 46 2.87 -2.42 -1.61
C PHE A 46 4.03 -2.37 -2.61
N ILE A 47 3.83 -3.02 -3.75
CA ILE A 47 4.81 -3.11 -4.85
C ILE A 47 4.25 -2.44 -6.10
N ASN A 48 5.10 -2.14 -7.07
CA ASN A 48 4.69 -1.73 -8.41
C ASN A 48 4.50 -2.95 -9.34
N ARG A 49 4.06 -2.70 -10.57
CA ARG A 49 3.87 -3.74 -11.61
C ARG A 49 5.10 -4.57 -11.95
N PHE A 50 6.29 -4.12 -11.55
CA PHE A 50 7.57 -4.81 -11.76
C PHE A 50 8.04 -5.60 -10.53
N GLY A 51 7.22 -5.70 -9.48
CA GLY A 51 7.57 -6.40 -8.24
C GLY A 51 8.44 -5.63 -7.27
N LYS A 52 8.80 -4.38 -7.59
CA LYS A 52 9.62 -3.55 -6.69
C LYS A 52 8.73 -2.88 -5.67
N ARG A 53 9.19 -2.81 -4.42
CA ARG A 53 8.52 -2.03 -3.36
C ARG A 53 8.30 -0.60 -3.85
N LYS A 54 7.08 -0.09 -3.65
CA LYS A 54 6.78 1.29 -3.99
C LYS A 54 7.18 2.17 -2.82
N GLU A 55 8.11 3.07 -3.08
CA GLU A 55 8.71 3.95 -2.06
C GLU A 55 8.26 5.38 -2.27
N TYR A 56 8.07 6.09 -1.17
CA TYR A 56 7.63 7.48 -1.16
C TYR A 56 8.55 8.28 -0.25
N THR A 57 8.80 9.54 -0.59
CA THR A 57 9.63 10.44 0.22
C THR A 57 8.82 11.10 1.33
N HIS A 58 7.51 11.25 1.13
CA HIS A 58 6.62 11.86 2.10
C HIS A 58 5.33 11.08 2.26
N ILE A 59 4.77 11.11 3.48
CA ILE A 59 3.48 10.49 3.83
C ILE A 59 2.37 10.97 2.91
N TRP A 60 2.34 12.27 2.58
CA TRP A 60 1.27 12.86 1.76
C TRP A 60 1.17 12.26 0.35
N GLN A 61 2.27 11.73 -0.19
CA GLN A 61 2.26 11.10 -1.52
C GLN A 61 1.47 9.79 -1.49
N ILE A 62 1.53 9.04 -0.38
CA ILE A 62 0.75 7.81 -0.20
C ILE A 62 -0.71 8.17 0.04
N THR A 63 -0.97 9.12 0.94
CA THR A 63 -2.35 9.50 1.29
C THR A 63 -3.10 10.07 0.10
N ASN A 64 -2.48 10.97 -0.69
CA ASN A 64 -3.15 11.57 -1.84
C ASN A 64 -3.42 10.53 -2.92
N TRP A 65 -2.47 9.63 -3.20
CA TRP A 65 -2.70 8.55 -4.15
C TRP A 65 -3.83 7.61 -3.71
N LEU A 66 -3.90 7.27 -2.42
CA LEU A 66 -4.95 6.42 -1.89
C LEU A 66 -6.34 7.08 -1.96
N ASP A 67 -6.39 8.38 -1.69
CA ASP A 67 -7.61 9.18 -1.82
C ASP A 67 -8.06 9.27 -3.28
N GLU A 68 -7.17 9.74 -4.16
CA GLU A 68 -7.48 9.98 -5.59
C GLU A 68 -7.82 8.69 -6.35
N ALA A 69 -7.15 7.57 -6.06
CA ALA A 69 -7.29 6.35 -6.83
C ALA A 69 -8.29 5.34 -6.24
N PHE A 70 -8.55 5.37 -4.93
CA PHE A 70 -9.37 4.37 -4.25
C PHE A 70 -10.39 4.94 -3.26
N ASP A 71 -10.49 6.27 -3.14
CA ASP A 71 -11.34 6.95 -2.15
C ASP A 71 -11.08 6.42 -0.72
N ILE A 72 -9.80 6.37 -0.36
CA ILE A 72 -9.32 5.98 0.97
C ILE A 72 -8.71 7.21 1.64
N LYS A 73 -9.38 7.70 2.67
CA LYS A 73 -9.03 8.93 3.37
C LYS A 73 -7.93 8.69 4.40
N LYS A 74 -7.23 9.77 4.78
CA LYS A 74 -6.05 9.72 5.66
C LYS A 74 -6.36 9.15 7.06
N ASP A 75 -7.57 9.37 7.57
CA ASP A 75 -8.07 8.88 8.85
C ASP A 75 -8.31 7.36 8.88
N GLU A 76 -8.44 6.73 7.71
CA GLU A 76 -8.49 5.26 7.57
C GLU A 76 -7.10 4.60 7.67
N LEU A 77 -6.04 5.41 7.72
CA LEU A 77 -4.66 4.93 7.70
C LEU A 77 -4.03 4.97 9.09
N LYS A 78 -3.32 3.90 9.43
CA LYS A 78 -2.38 3.90 10.56
C LYS A 78 -1.09 4.58 10.14
N ILE A 79 -0.88 5.79 10.64
CA ILE A 79 0.28 6.63 10.32
C ILE A 79 1.30 6.56 11.47
N PRO A 80 2.61 6.51 11.20
CA PRO A 80 3.60 6.48 12.27
C PRO A 80 3.59 7.83 13.00
N LYS A 81 3.73 7.79 14.33
CA LYS A 81 3.90 9.02 15.11
C LYS A 81 5.28 9.60 14.76
N LEU A 82 5.29 10.84 14.25
CA LEU A 82 6.50 11.62 14.04
C LEU A 82 7.09 12.07 15.38
#